data_AF-A0A444JEQ0-F1
#
_entry.id   AF-A0A444JEQ0-F1
#
_cell.length_a   1.000
_cell.length_b   1.000
_cell.length_c   1.000
_cell.angle_alpha   90.00
_cell.angle_beta   90.00
_cell.angle_gamma   90.00
#
_symmetry.space_group_name_H-M   'P 1'
#
loop_
_entity.id
_entity.type
_entity.pdbx_description
1 polymer ?
#
loop_
_entity_poly.entity_id
_entity_poly.type
_entity_poly.pdbx_seq_one_letter_code
_entity_poly.pdbx_strand_id
1 'polypeptide(L)'
;MVVTGPVEANEKRINGIESYEVQSVNRLVRGVMMRGQRLNLSIRADHFAGIGDFYLFGLVLDEFFSEYAGMNSFTQLNTTNSNTGED
;
A
#
# COMPACT_ATOMS: atom_id res chain seq x y z
N MET A 1 2.41 14.17 30.70
CA MET A 1 1.34 13.84 29.74
C MET A 1 2.02 13.65 28.39
N VAL A 2 2.35 12.41 28.03
CA VAL A 2 2.93 12.11 26.72
C VAL A 2 1.80 12.26 25.70
N VAL A 3 2.02 13.06 24.66
CA VAL A 3 1.06 13.25 23.58
C VAL A 3 1.02 11.95 22.76
N THR A 4 0.14 11.02 23.10
CA THR A 4 0.00 9.70 22.44
C THR A 4 -0.76 9.73 21.11
N GLY A 5 -1.36 10.87 20.74
CA GLY A 5 -2.21 11.01 19.56
C GLY A 5 -1.64 10.46 18.23
N PRO A 6 -0.34 10.64 17.90
CA PRO A 6 0.23 10.08 16.68
C PRO A 6 0.33 8.55 16.68
N VAL A 7 0.56 7.95 17.85
CA VAL A 7 0.69 6.50 18.01
C VAL A 7 -0.67 5.84 17.82
N GLU A 8 -1.70 6.36 18.48
CA GLU A 8 -3.09 5.87 18.36
C GLU A 8 -3.61 6.01 16.92
N ALA A 9 -3.29 7.11 16.23
CA ALA A 9 -3.68 7.29 14.83
C ALA A 9 -2.99 6.28 13.90
N ASN A 10 -1.70 6.00 14.09
CA ASN A 10 -0.98 5.02 13.30
C ASN A 10 -1.45 3.59 13.59
N GLU A 11 -1.68 3.24 14.86
CA GLU A 11 -2.26 1.95 15.23
C GLU A 11 -3.64 1.76 14.57
N LYS A 12 -4.48 2.80 14.56
CA LYS A 12 -5.77 2.76 13.87
C LYS A 12 -5.59 2.51 12.37
N ARG A 13 -4.68 3.22 11.69
CA ARG A 13 -4.41 2.99 10.25
C ARG A 13 -3.91 1.57 9.97
N ILE A 14 -3.00 1.05 10.79
CA ILE A 14 -2.46 -0.32 10.69
C ILE A 14 -3.58 -1.35 10.88
N ASN A 15 -4.43 -1.17 11.90
CA ASN A 15 -5.58 -2.03 12.15
C ASN A 15 -6.63 -1.99 11.03
N GLY A 16 -6.60 -0.96 10.18
CA GLY A 16 -7.44 -0.86 8.99
C GLY A 16 -6.96 -1.72 7.81
N ILE A 17 -5.75 -2.27 7.84
CA ILE A 17 -5.27 -3.18 6.79
C ILE A 17 -5.85 -4.56 7.04
N GLU A 18 -6.78 -5.00 6.19
CA GLU A 18 -7.52 -6.24 6.39
C GLU A 18 -6.92 -7.43 5.65
N SER A 19 -6.31 -7.20 4.50
CA SER A 19 -5.61 -8.25 3.76
C SER A 19 -4.48 -7.69 2.90
N TYR A 20 -3.50 -8.56 2.64
CA TYR A 20 -2.45 -8.30 1.67
C TYR A 20 -2.24 -9.55 0.82
N GLU A 21 -2.01 -9.34 -0.48
CA GLU A 21 -1.65 -10.41 -1.42
C GLU A 21 -0.48 -9.94 -2.26
N VAL A 22 0.48 -10.85 -2.49
CA VAL A 22 1.63 -10.60 -3.35
C VAL A 22 1.56 -11.51 -4.56
N GLN A 23 1.57 -10.91 -5.74
CA GLN A 23 1.51 -11.63 -7.01
C GLN A 23 2.76 -11.33 -7.84
N SER A 24 3.42 -12.39 -8.32
CA SER A 24 4.51 -12.23 -9.29
C SER A 24 3.94 -11.81 -10.64
N VAL A 25 4.47 -10.72 -11.21
CA VAL A 25 3.97 -10.13 -12.45
C VAL A 25 5.11 -9.81 -13.41
N ASN A 26 4.80 -9.80 -14.70
CA ASN A 26 5.72 -9.36 -15.75
C ASN A 26 5.18 -8.10 -16.41
N ARG A 27 6.05 -7.13 -16.70
CA ARG A 27 5.72 -5.99 -17.56
C ARG A 27 6.70 -5.88 -18.71
N LEU A 28 6.18 -5.57 -19.89
CA LEU A 28 7.01 -5.19 -21.02
C LEU A 28 7.34 -3.70 -20.91
N VAL A 29 8.61 -3.37 -20.69
CA VAL A 29 9.10 -1.99 -20.59
C VAL A 29 10.16 -1.78 -21.64
N ARG A 30 9.89 -0.88 -22.60
CA ARG A 30 10.81 -0.55 -23.71
C ARG A 30 11.31 -1.79 -24.46
N GLY A 31 10.43 -2.78 -24.67
CA GLY A 31 10.74 -4.03 -25.37
C GLY A 31 11.43 -5.11 -24.52
N VAL A 32 11.73 -4.84 -23.25
CA VAL A 32 12.32 -5.80 -22.31
C VAL A 32 11.26 -6.28 -21.33
N MET A 33 11.20 -7.59 -21.10
CA MET A 33 10.33 -8.15 -20.06
C MET A 33 10.98 -8.00 -18.69
N MET A 34 10.37 -7.19 -17.84
CA MET A 34 10.78 -7.01 -16.45
C MET A 34 9.88 -7.83 -15.54
N ARG A 35 10.49 -8.52 -14.57
CA ARG A 35 9.78 -9.20 -13.49
C ARG A 35 9.52 -8.23 -12.35
N GLY A 36 8.44 -8.43 -11.62
CA GLY A 36 8.12 -7.61 -10.48
C GLY A 36 7.08 -8.27 -9.59
N GLN A 37 6.70 -7.55 -8.55
CA GLN A 37 5.65 -7.95 -7.62
C GLN A 37 4.53 -6.92 -7.64
N ARG A 38 3.30 -7.39 -7.70
CA ARG A 38 2.12 -6.59 -7.41
C ARG A 38 1.69 -6.90 -5.99
N LEU A 39 1.54 -5.85 -5.19
CA LEU A 39 1.10 -5.87 -3.81
C LEU A 39 -0.35 -5.36 -3.82
N ASN A 40 -1.30 -6.22 -3.52
CA ASN A 40 -2.71 -5.84 -3.39
C ASN A 40 -3.04 -5.72 -1.90
N LEU A 41 -3.41 -4.53 -1.45
CA LEU A 41 -3.82 -4.26 -0.07
C LEU A 41 -5.32 -3.96 -0.04
N SER A 42 -6.04 -4.70 0.79
CA SER A 42 -7.41 -4.33 1.14
C SER A 42 -7.40 -3.58 2.46
N ILE A 43 -7.92 -2.35 2.44
CA ILE A 43 -7.80 -1.42 3.56
C ILE A 43 -9.15 -0.78 3.83
N ARG A 44 -9.50 -0.66 5.11
CA ARG A 44 -10.67 0.09 5.57
C ARG A 44 -10.41 1.59 5.58
N ALA A 45 -10.94 2.31 4.60
CA ALA A 45 -10.74 3.77 4.50
C ALA A 45 -11.33 4.55 5.70
N ASP A 46 -12.31 4.00 6.42
CA ASP A 46 -12.88 4.61 7.63
C ASP A 46 -11.93 4.60 8.85
N HIS A 47 -10.78 3.91 8.73
CA HIS A 47 -9.71 3.96 9.72
C HIS A 47 -8.82 5.20 9.57
N PHE A 48 -8.95 5.93 8.46
CA PHE A 48 -8.18 7.11 8.12
C PHE A 48 -8.98 8.38 8.42
N ALA A 49 -8.29 9.51 8.57
CA ALA A 49 -8.96 10.80 8.82
C ALA A 49 -9.81 11.28 7.62
N GLY A 50 -9.56 10.73 6.43
CA GLY A 50 -10.30 11.00 5.19
C GLY A 50 -9.55 10.45 3.97
N ILE A 51 -10.08 10.69 2.78
CA ILE A 51 -9.54 10.13 1.53
C ILE A 51 -8.10 10.58 1.23
N GLY A 52 -7.74 11.82 1.59
CA GLY A 52 -6.37 12.30 1.41
C GLY A 52 -5.36 11.60 2.33
N ASP A 53 -5.76 11.29 3.57
CA ASP A 53 -4.94 10.53 4.52
C ASP A 53 -4.73 9.08 4.04
N PHE A 54 -5.80 8.47 3.54
CA PHE A 54 -5.74 7.14 2.93
C PHE A 54 -4.80 7.10 1.71
N TYR A 55 -4.93 8.06 0.79
CA TYR A 55 -4.08 8.12 -0.41
C TYR A 55 -2.61 8.38 -0.07
N LEU A 56 -2.32 9.32 0.84
CA LEU A 56 -0.95 9.60 1.29
C LEU A 56 -0.32 8.38 1.97
N PHE A 57 -1.10 7.65 2.76
CA PHE A 57 -0.64 6.40 3.36
C PHE A 57 -0.27 5.36 2.29
N GLY A 58 -1.10 5.21 1.26
CA GLY A 58 -0.79 4.36 0.11
C GLY A 58 0.50 4.75 -0.61
N LEU A 59 0.73 6.05 -0.85
CA LEU A 59 1.98 6.54 -1.46
C LEU A 59 3.22 6.26 -0.60
N VAL A 60 3.12 6.47 0.71
CA VAL A 60 4.22 6.17 1.64
C VAL A 60 4.52 4.67 1.64
N LEU A 61 3.49 3.81 1.57
CA LEU A 61 3.68 2.37 1.46
C LEU A 61 4.28 1.95 0.12
N ASP A 62 3.86 2.54 -0.99
CA ASP A 62 4.40 2.21 -2.32
C ASP A 62 5.90 2.49 -2.38
N GLU A 63 6.34 3.65 -1.87
CA GLU A 63 7.76 3.98 -1.75
C GLU A 63 8.47 3.07 -0.75
N PHE A 64 7.87 2.78 0.39
CA PHE A 64 8.45 1.86 1.35
C PHE A 64 8.70 0.48 0.73
N PHE A 65 7.77 -0.05 -0.07
CA PHE A 65 7.94 -1.35 -0.71
C PHE A 65 8.92 -1.31 -1.88
N SER A 66 9.05 -0.17 -2.56
CA SER A 66 10.02 0.00 -3.66
C SER A 66 11.47 -0.21 -3.19
N GLU A 67 11.78 0.18 -1.96
CA GLU A 67 13.08 -0.04 -1.30
C GLU A 67 13.42 -1.53 -1.08
N TYR A 68 12.42 -2.42 -1.03
CA TYR A 68 12.62 -3.87 -0.89
C TYR A 68 12.57 -4.61 -2.23
N ALA A 69 12.37 -3.91 -3.35
CA ALA A 69 12.40 -4.52 -4.66
C ALA A 69 13.80 -5.10 -4.94
N GLY A 70 13.87 -6.37 -5.32
CA GLY A 70 15.14 -6.97 -5.74
C GLY A 70 15.76 -6.24 -6.93
N MET A 71 17.09 -6.32 -7.09
CA MET A 71 17.78 -5.74 -8.25
C MET A 71 17.13 -6.19 -9.57
N ASN A 72 16.77 -5.22 -10.42
CA ASN A 72 16.04 -5.41 -11.70
C ASN A 72 14.59 -5.89 -11.56
N SER A 73 13.98 -5.74 -10.39
CA SER A 73 12.54 -5.94 -10.19
C SER A 73 11.82 -4.62 -9.97
N PHE A 74 10.53 -4.58 -10.27
CA PHE A 74 9.65 -3.49 -9.85
C PHE A 74 8.65 -3.97 -8.80
N THR A 75 8.16 -3.05 -7.99
CA THR A 75 6.96 -3.23 -7.16
C THR A 75 5.82 -2.40 -7.73
N GLN A 76 4.59 -2.80 -7.43
CA GLN A 76 3.40 -2.02 -7.70
C GLN A 76 2.44 -2.22 -6.54
N LEU A 77 2.16 -1.17 -5.80
CA LEU A 77 1.07 -1.19 -4.85
C LEU A 77 -0.26 -0.94 -5.54
N ASN A 78 -1.27 -1.75 -5.20
CA ASN A 78 -2.67 -1.46 -5.42
C ASN A 78 -3.38 -1.47 -4.07
N THR A 79 -4.11 -0.42 -3.77
CA THR A 79 -4.93 -0.31 -2.56
C THR A 79 -6.39 -0.33 -2.96
N THR A 80 -7.21 -1.12 -2.28
CA THR A 80 -8.66 -1.13 -2.51
C THR A 80 -9.36 -0.94 -1.17
N ASN A 81 -10.34 -0.04 -1.12
CA ASN A 81 -11.20 0.15 0.03
C ASN A 81 -12.08 -1.09 0.23
N SER A 82 -11.92 -1.79 1.33
CA SER A 82 -12.66 -3.04 1.57
C SER A 82 -14.17 -2.85 1.75
N ASN A 83 -14.60 -1.66 2.18
CA ASN A 83 -16.02 -1.35 2.38
C ASN A 83 -16.76 -1.03 1.08
N THR A 84 -16.08 -0.39 0.11
CA THR A 84 -16.70 0.07 -1.14
C THR A 84 -16.26 -0.72 -2.37
N GLY A 85 -15.12 -1.42 -2.30
CA GLY A 85 -14.48 -2.09 -3.43
C GLY A 85 -13.81 -1.12 -4.41
N GLU A 86 -13.65 0.15 -4.04
CA GLU A 86 -13.03 1.18 -4.88
C GLU A 86 -11.51 1.23 -4.67
N ASP A 87 -10.76 1.47 -5.74
CA ASP A 87 -9.30 1.65 -5.71
C ASP A 87 -8.88 3.07 -5.29
#